data_AF-A0A2D8C9M1-F1
#
_entry.id   AF-A0A2D8C9M1-F1
#
_cell.length_a   1.000
_cell.length_b   1.000
_cell.length_c   1.000
_cell.angle_alpha   90.00
_cell.angle_beta   90.00
_cell.angle_gamma   90.00
#
_symmetry.space_group_name_H-M   'P 1'
#
loop_
_entity.id
_entity.type
_entity.pdbx_description
1 polymer ?
#
loop_
_entity_poly.entity_id
_entity_poly.type
_entity_poly.pdbx_seq_one_letter_code
_entity_poly.pdbx_strand_id
1 'polypeptide(L)'
;VNRNNYTKGFRVSVGGKVGFLYNAHSKIKYTDEDGLTRKIKDSQNYGLEKLRYGLTLKAGSPGFYAWSYFGLNRLFQEGQGPAANQSQQISFGIAVNLF
;
A
#
# COMPACT_ATOMS: atom_id res chain seq x y z
N VAL A 1 -32.61 -9.49 16.28
CA VAL A 1 -31.89 -9.28 15.00
C VAL A 1 -32.92 -8.91 13.94
N ASN A 2 -33.01 -7.62 13.58
CA ASN A 2 -34.04 -7.11 12.68
C ASN A 2 -33.68 -7.48 11.22
N ARG A 3 -34.49 -8.37 10.61
CA ARG A 3 -34.18 -9.09 9.36
C ARG A 3 -34.46 -8.32 8.06
N ASN A 4 -34.83 -7.03 8.12
CA ASN A 4 -35.39 -6.32 6.96
C ASN A 4 -34.50 -5.26 6.28
N ASN A 5 -33.22 -5.13 6.63
CA ASN A 5 -32.33 -4.13 6.02
C ASN A 5 -30.89 -4.63 5.85
N TYR A 6 -30.69 -5.62 4.99
CA TYR A 6 -29.37 -6.22 4.70
C TYR A 6 -28.36 -5.21 4.14
N THR A 7 -28.85 -4.11 3.54
CA THR A 7 -28.04 -3.06 2.93
C THR A 7 -27.43 -2.10 3.95
N LYS A 8 -27.91 -2.00 5.20
CA LYS A 8 -27.37 -1.05 6.22
C LYS A 8 -26.64 -1.70 7.39
N GLY A 9 -26.47 -3.03 7.38
CA GLY A 9 -25.84 -3.76 8.48
C GLY A 9 -24.33 -3.52 8.59
N PHE A 10 -23.79 -3.64 9.81
CA PHE A 10 -22.35 -3.71 10.06
C PHE A 10 -21.80 -5.02 9.51
N ARG A 11 -20.72 -4.94 8.73
CA ARG A 11 -20.07 -6.06 8.04
C ARG A 11 -18.61 -6.13 8.46
N VAL A 12 -18.14 -7.34 8.72
CA VAL A 12 -16.72 -7.63 8.91
C VAL A 12 -16.29 -8.54 7.76
N SER A 13 -15.15 -8.25 7.17
CA SER A 13 -14.61 -9.01 6.05
C SER A 13 -13.11 -9.17 6.23
N VAL A 14 -12.62 -10.37 6.01
CA VAL A 14 -11.19 -10.70 5.94
C VAL A 14 -10.86 -11.15 4.52
N GLY A 15 -9.71 -10.73 4.01
CA GLY A 15 -9.27 -11.11 2.67
C GLY A 15 -7.76 -11.06 2.55
N GLY A 16 -7.19 -11.75 1.57
CA GLY A 16 -5.77 -11.66 1.23
C GLY A 16 -5.53 -10.62 0.12
N LYS A 17 -4.36 -9.99 0.14
CA LYS A 17 -3.85 -9.18 -0.97
C LYS A 17 -2.49 -9.71 -1.38
N VAL A 18 -2.32 -10.00 -2.66
CA VAL A 18 -1.03 -10.31 -3.30
C VAL A 18 -0.75 -9.26 -4.38
N GLY A 19 0.51 -8.85 -4.51
CA GLY A 19 0.95 -7.88 -5.50
C GLY A 19 2.39 -8.12 -5.92
N PHE A 20 2.70 -7.85 -7.17
CA PHE A 20 4.04 -7.95 -7.73
C PHE A 20 4.53 -6.56 -8.15
N LEU A 21 5.68 -6.14 -7.66
CA LEU A 21 6.36 -4.91 -8.05
C LEU A 21 7.05 -5.16 -9.39
N TYR A 22 6.46 -4.64 -10.47
CA TYR A 22 6.99 -4.81 -11.81
C TYR A 22 8.27 -4.03 -12.03
N ASN A 23 8.30 -2.74 -11.65
CA ASN A 23 9.48 -1.92 -11.79
C ASN A 23 9.46 -0.72 -10.82
N ALA A 24 10.62 -0.33 -10.31
CA ALA A 24 10.82 0.86 -9.49
C ALA A 24 11.81 1.79 -10.21
N HIS A 25 11.45 3.06 -10.33
CA HIS A 25 12.30 4.06 -10.97
C HIS A 25 12.22 5.38 -10.20
N SER A 26 13.35 6.04 -10.03
CA SER A 26 13.41 7.41 -9.53
C SER A 26 13.53 8.38 -10.70
N LYS A 27 12.84 9.51 -10.58
CA LYS A 27 12.84 10.56 -11.60
C LYS A 27 13.14 11.88 -10.94
N ILE A 28 14.34 12.38 -11.18
CA ILE A 28 14.80 13.67 -10.66
C ILE A 28 14.73 14.67 -11.80
N LYS A 29 14.02 15.77 -11.59
CA LYS A 29 14.00 16.93 -12.48
C LYS A 29 14.78 18.05 -11.81
N TYR A 30 15.76 18.60 -12.50
CA TYR A 30 16.48 19.79 -12.06
C TYR A 30 16.46 20.84 -13.18
N THR A 31 16.49 22.10 -12.77
CA THR A 31 16.62 23.24 -13.68
C THR A 31 18.05 23.72 -13.56
N ASP A 32 18.79 23.72 -14.67
CA ASP A 32 20.16 24.26 -14.72
C ASP A 32 20.13 25.80 -14.61
N GLU A 33 21.28 26.41 -14.32
CA GLU A 33 21.41 27.89 -14.25
C GLU A 33 21.00 28.58 -15.58
N ASP A 34 21.06 27.85 -16.69
CA ASP A 34 20.62 28.30 -18.03
C ASP A 34 19.11 28.17 -18.29
N GLY A 35 18.29 27.85 -17.28
CA GLY A 35 16.84 27.74 -17.40
C GLY A 35 16.34 26.49 -18.16
N LEU A 36 17.24 25.58 -18.53
CA LEU A 36 16.90 24.33 -19.21
C LEU A 36 16.49 23.27 -18.18
N THR A 37 15.32 22.66 -18.37
CA THR A 37 14.84 21.56 -17.52
C THR A 37 15.48 20.24 -17.96
N ARG A 38 16.43 19.72 -17.19
CA ARG A 38 17.03 18.39 -17.40
C ARG A 38 16.36 17.36 -16.50
N LYS A 39 16.21 16.15 -17.03
CA LYS A 39 15.48 15.07 -16.37
C LYS A 39 16.26 13.77 -16.41
N ILE A 40 16.71 13.32 -15.25
CA ILE A 40 17.38 12.04 -15.07
C ILE A 40 16.34 11.03 -14.59
N LYS A 41 16.29 9.89 -15.26
CA LYS A 41 15.46 8.73 -14.91
C LYS A 41 16.40 7.58 -14.59
N ASP A 42 16.39 7.10 -13.37
CA ASP A 42 17.16 5.92 -12.96
C ASP A 42 16.20 4.79 -12.57
N SER A 43 16.36 3.64 -13.24
CA SER A 43 15.58 2.43 -13.01
C SER A 43 16.35 1.50 -12.09
N GLN A 44 16.20 1.69 -10.79
CA GLN A 44 16.82 0.79 -9.81
C GLN A 44 15.74 0.18 -8.92
N ASN A 45 15.89 -1.10 -8.57
CA ASN A 45 14.91 -1.79 -7.72
C ASN A 45 14.94 -1.34 -6.25
N TYR A 46 15.88 -0.46 -5.87
CA TYR A 46 16.08 0.13 -4.54
C TYR A 46 15.97 -0.87 -3.37
N GLY A 47 16.34 -2.14 -3.61
CA GLY A 47 16.25 -3.18 -2.57
C GLY A 47 14.84 -3.60 -2.18
N LEU A 48 13.80 -3.19 -2.92
CA LEU A 48 12.41 -3.51 -2.58
C LEU A 48 12.07 -4.97 -2.90
N GLU A 49 11.29 -5.58 -2.03
CA GLU A 49 10.77 -6.93 -2.26
C GLU A 49 9.78 -6.91 -3.43
N LYS A 50 10.01 -7.77 -4.43
CA LYS A 50 9.19 -7.85 -5.64
C LYS A 50 7.82 -8.46 -5.38
N LEU A 51 7.75 -9.47 -4.53
CA LEU A 51 6.50 -10.16 -4.21
C LEU A 51 5.98 -9.68 -2.86
N ARG A 52 4.79 -9.08 -2.82
CA ARG A 52 4.12 -8.62 -1.60
C ARG A 52 2.85 -9.39 -1.37
N TYR A 53 2.68 -9.94 -0.19
CA TYR A 53 1.46 -10.62 0.21
C TYR A 53 1.11 -10.30 1.65
N GLY A 54 -0.18 -10.25 1.94
CA GLY A 54 -0.66 -9.91 3.27
C GLY A 54 -2.16 -10.13 3.45
N LEU A 55 -2.61 -9.90 4.66
CA LEU A 55 -4.00 -10.01 5.08
C LEU A 55 -4.61 -8.62 5.21
N THR A 56 -5.85 -8.50 4.79
CA THR A 56 -6.69 -7.31 4.94
C THR A 56 -7.87 -7.64 5.83
N LEU A 57 -8.17 -6.75 6.76
CA LEU A 57 -9.36 -6.78 7.59
C LEU A 57 -10.15 -5.51 7.28
N LYS A 58 -11.45 -5.64 7.08
CA LYS A 58 -12.37 -4.52 6.88
C LYS A 58 -13.54 -4.69 7.83
N ALA A 59 -13.92 -3.63 8.52
CA ALA A 59 -15.03 -3.63 9.46
C ALA A 59 -15.80 -2.31 9.34
N GLY A 60 -17.09 -2.37 9.08
CA GLY A 60 -17.90 -1.17 8.94
C GLY A 60 -19.26 -1.37 8.29
N SER A 61 -19.95 -0.25 8.09
CA SER A 61 -21.20 -0.15 7.35
C SER A 61 -20.92 0.38 5.93
N PRO A 62 -21.89 0.33 4.99
CA PRO A 62 -21.67 0.79 3.61
C PRO A 62 -21.24 2.27 3.49
N GLY A 63 -21.64 3.12 4.44
CA GLY A 63 -21.28 4.54 4.47
C GLY A 63 -19.95 4.83 5.17
N PHE A 64 -19.51 3.95 6.08
CA PHE A 64 -18.30 4.14 6.88
C PHE A 64 -17.64 2.81 7.21
N TYR A 65 -16.40 2.62 6.80
CA TYR A 65 -15.64 1.42 7.17
C TYR A 65 -14.19 1.72 7.51
N ALA A 66 -13.69 1.01 8.52
CA ALA A 66 -12.28 0.92 8.81
C ALA A 66 -11.69 -0.26 8.06
N TRP A 67 -10.43 -0.14 7.66
CA TRP A 67 -9.67 -1.21 7.07
C TRP A 67 -8.26 -1.24 7.66
N SER A 68 -7.71 -2.43 7.79
CA SER A 68 -6.31 -2.67 8.14
C SER A 68 -5.71 -3.70 7.19
N TYR A 69 -4.42 -3.60 6.99
CA TYR A 69 -3.60 -4.44 6.14
C TYR A 69 -2.32 -4.79 6.89
N PHE A 70 -2.03 -6.08 6.94
CA PHE A 70 -0.85 -6.66 7.55
C PHE A 70 -0.10 -7.42 6.47
N GLY A 71 1.04 -6.87 6.04
CA GLY A 71 1.98 -7.50 5.13
C GLY A 71 2.73 -8.61 5.86
N LEU A 72 2.62 -9.83 5.33
CA LEU A 72 3.32 -11.00 5.86
C LEU A 72 4.76 -11.10 5.32
N ASN A 73 5.08 -10.34 4.26
CA ASN A 73 6.42 -10.25 3.70
C ASN A 73 7.22 -9.09 4.31
N ARG A 74 8.53 -9.08 4.02
CA ARG A 74 9.40 -7.93 4.28
C ARG A 74 9.24 -6.89 3.17
N LEU A 75 9.32 -5.60 3.52
CA LEU A 75 9.28 -4.51 2.54
C LEU A 75 10.52 -4.48 1.64
N PHE A 76 11.66 -4.91 2.18
CA PHE A 76 12.96 -4.95 1.52
C PHE A 76 13.48 -6.38 1.41
N GLN A 77 14.23 -6.63 0.34
CA GLN A 77 15.02 -7.84 0.18
C GLN A 77 16.04 -7.96 1.32
N GLU A 78 16.47 -9.18 1.60
CA GLU A 78 17.39 -9.47 2.70
C GLU A 78 18.69 -8.64 2.57
N GLY A 79 19.05 -7.93 3.64
CA GLY A 79 20.22 -7.04 3.67
C GLY A 79 20.10 -5.74 2.89
N GLN A 80 19.00 -5.52 2.15
CA GLN A 80 18.77 -4.35 1.30
C GLN A 80 17.86 -3.29 1.94
N GLY A 81 17.46 -3.49 3.19
CA GLY A 81 16.72 -2.52 3.98
C GLY A 81 17.65 -1.45 4.59
N PRO A 82 17.19 -0.19 4.76
CA PRO A 82 17.94 0.82 5.51
C PRO A 82 18.28 0.29 6.90
N ALA A 83 19.58 0.24 7.23
CA ALA A 83 20.10 -0.33 8.48
C ALA A 83 19.72 -1.82 8.73
N ALA A 84 19.66 -2.64 7.68
CA ALA A 84 19.29 -4.06 7.74
C ALA A 84 17.89 -4.34 8.33
N ASN A 85 17.01 -3.34 8.33
CA ASN A 85 15.67 -3.47 8.91
C ASN A 85 14.80 -4.51 8.19
N GLN A 86 14.15 -5.35 8.99
CA GLN A 86 13.20 -6.38 8.53
C GLN A 86 11.75 -5.86 8.56
N SER A 87 11.54 -4.60 8.16
CA SER A 87 10.25 -3.93 8.33
C SER A 87 9.14 -4.63 7.54
N GLN A 88 8.04 -4.90 8.23
CA GLN A 88 6.79 -5.40 7.64
C GLN A 88 5.87 -4.23 7.31
N GLN A 89 5.02 -4.39 6.29
CA GLN A 89 4.05 -3.38 5.93
C GLN A 89 2.83 -3.47 6.83
N ILE A 90 2.54 -2.43 7.60
CA ILE A 90 1.26 -2.29 8.30
C ILE A 90 0.59 -1.03 7.76
N SER A 91 -0.67 -1.13 7.36
CA SER A 91 -1.44 0.00 6.87
C SER A 91 -2.85 -0.07 7.41
N PHE A 92 -3.36 1.03 7.94
CA PHE A 92 -4.73 1.10 8.43
C PHE A 92 -5.33 2.42 8.00
N GLY A 93 -6.65 2.45 7.90
CA GLY A 93 -7.35 3.63 7.44
C GLY A 93 -8.84 3.55 7.69
N ILE A 94 -9.48 4.69 7.49
CA ILE A 94 -10.91 4.87 7.56
C ILE A 94 -11.36 5.37 6.20
N ALA A 95 -12.48 4.86 5.71
CA ALA A 95 -13.08 5.26 4.45
C ALA A 95 -14.54 5.65 4.69
N VAL A 96 -14.92 6.78 4.09
CA VAL A 96 -16.27 7.33 4.11
C VAL A 96 -16.78 7.32 2.68
N ASN A 97 -17.94 6.71 2.45
CA ASN A 97 -18.62 6.77 1.16
C ASN A 97 -19.71 7.84 1.24
N LEU A 98 -19.58 8.89 0.43
CA LEU A 98 -20.54 10.00 0.32
C LEU A 98 -21.38 9.82 -0.96
N PHE A 99 -22.37 8.93 -0.94
CA PHE A 99 -23.44 8.85 -1.95
C PHE A 99 -24.73 8.32 -1.30
#